data_AF-E9H0C4-F1
#
_entry.id   AF-E9H0C4-F1
#
_cell.length_a   1.000
_cell.length_b   1.000
_cell.length_c   1.000
_cell.angle_alpha   90.00
_cell.angle_beta   90.00
_cell.angle_gamma   90.00
#
_symmetry.space_group_name_H-M   'P 1'
#
loop_
_entity.id
_entity.type
_entity.pdbx_description
1 polymer ?
#
loop_
_entity_poly.entity_id
_entity_poly.type
_entity_poly.pdbx_seq_one_letter_code
_entity_poly.pdbx_strand_id
1 'polypeptide(L)' 'MNRTFSATPYAKRVEQLSSRIFGEVARPNLKDLCVLDEHEDFKEEIKRLRELRGKGKPKKGEGKRSKK' A
#
# COMPACT_ATOMS: atom_id res chain seq x y z
N MET A 1 -6.33 14.03 -21.63
CA MET A 1 -7.72 13.52 -21.71
C MET A 1 -7.67 12.04 -22.02
N ASN A 2 -7.89 11.19 -21.00
CA ASN A 2 -7.85 9.73 -21.16
C ASN A 2 -9.15 9.27 -21.82
N ARG A 3 -9.13 9.02 -23.13
CA ARG A 3 -10.22 8.34 -23.85
C ARG A 3 -10.14 6.85 -23.52
N THR A 4 -10.92 6.36 -22.56
CA THR A 4 -11.14 4.93 -22.42
C THR A 4 -12.12 4.51 -23.53
N PHE A 5 -11.65 3.65 -24.43
CA PHE A 5 -12.47 3.04 -25.48
C PHE A 5 -13.69 2.39 -24.81
N SER A 6 -14.90 2.83 -25.15
CA SER A 6 -16.13 2.31 -24.52
C SER A 6 -16.18 0.80 -24.73
N ALA A 7 -16.12 0.04 -23.63
CA ALA A 7 -16.02 -1.42 -23.66
C ALA A 7 -17.13 -2.05 -24.53
N THR A 8 -16.76 -3.09 -25.29
CA THR A 8 -17.68 -3.82 -26.18
C THR A 8 -18.89 -4.37 -25.39
N PRO A 9 -20.07 -4.56 -26.00
CA PRO A 9 -21.24 -5.10 -25.29
C PRO A 9 -20.97 -6.50 -24.70
N TYR A 10 -20.06 -7.27 -25.31
CA TYR A 10 -19.59 -8.53 -24.75
C TYR A 10 -18.76 -8.32 -23.48
N ALA A 11 -17.80 -7.38 -23.49
CA ALA A 11 -16.97 -7.08 -22.33
C ALA A 11 -17.81 -6.67 -21.10
N LYS A 12 -18.87 -5.87 -21.29
CA LYS A 12 -19.79 -5.49 -20.21
C LYS A 12 -20.55 -6.68 -19.61
N ARG A 13 -20.97 -7.65 -20.44
CA ARG A 13 -21.64 -8.87 -19.96
C ARG A 13 -20.68 -9.77 -19.19
N VAL A 14 -19.45 -9.92 -19.67
CA VAL A 14 -18.41 -10.71 -18.99
C VAL A 14 -18.03 -10.07 -17.65
N GLU A 15 -17.96 -8.74 -17.57
CA GLU A 15 -17.71 -8.01 -16.33
C GLU A 15 -18.84 -8.21 -15.30
N GLN A 16 -20.11 -8.04 -15.70
CA GLN A 16 -21.25 -8.28 -14.81
C GLN A 16 -21.34 -9.74 -14.36
N LEU A 17 -21.07 -10.68 -15.28
CA LEU A 17 -21.06 -12.11 -14.98
C LEU A 17 -19.91 -12.48 -14.05
N SER A 18 -18.71 -11.95 -14.27
CA SER A 18 -17.55 -12.24 -13.43
C SER A 18 -17.74 -11.70 -12.01
N SER A 19 -18.29 -10.49 -11.86
CA SER A 19 -18.66 -9.96 -10.53
C SER A 19 -19.75 -10.79 -9.85
N ARG A 20 -20.68 -11.39 -10.60
CA ARG A 20 -21.73 -12.26 -10.04
C ARG A 20 -21.22 -13.64 -9.63
N ILE A 21 -20.32 -14.23 -10.41
CA ILE A 21 -19.77 -15.56 -10.15
C ILE A 21 -18.67 -15.51 -9.08
N PHE A 22 -17.76 -14.54 -9.20
CA PHE A 22 -16.56 -14.47 -8.37
C PHE A 22 -16.63 -13.41 -7.27
N GLY A 23 -17.68 -12.56 -7.26
CA GLY A 23 -17.81 -11.48 -6.28
C GLY A 23 -16.69 -10.45 -6.39
N GLU A 24 -16.48 -9.71 -5.30
CA GLU A 24 -15.24 -8.95 -5.10
C GLU A 24 -14.11 -9.96 -4.84
N VAL A 25 -13.45 -10.40 -5.90
CA VAL A 25 -12.19 -11.14 -5.78
C VAL A 25 -11.22 -10.20 -5.10
N ALA A 26 -11.01 -10.39 -3.79
CA ALA A 26 -9.98 -9.70 -3.05
C ALA A 26 -8.69 -9.82 -3.85
N ARG A 27 -8.26 -8.71 -4.44
CA ARG A 27 -6.91 -8.61 -4.99
C ARG A 27 -6.07 -8.27 -3.78
N PRO A 28 -5.44 -9.24 -3.10
CA PRO A 28 -4.50 -8.87 -2.06
C PRO A 28 -3.54 -7.88 -2.71
N ASN A 29 -3.38 -6.73 -2.05
CA ASN A 29 -2.34 -5.77 -2.37
C ASN A 29 -1.07 -6.57 -2.59
N LEU A 30 -0.45 -6.44 -3.76
CA LEU A 30 0.78 -7.15 -4.16
C LEU A 30 1.91 -7.08 -3.11
N LYS A 31 1.80 -6.16 -2.15
CA LYS A 31 2.61 -6.07 -0.93
C LYS A 31 2.58 -7.34 -0.07
N ASP A 32 1.45 -8.04 -0.04
CA ASP A 32 1.24 -9.17 0.88
C ASP A 32 1.55 -10.52 0.22
N LEU A 33 1.67 -10.58 -1.12
CA LEU A 33 1.79 -11.82 -1.90
C LEU A 33 3.14 -11.91 -2.65
N CYS A 34 4.24 -11.51 -2.03
CA CYS A 34 5.61 -11.66 -2.57
C CYS A 34 6.00 -10.64 -3.64
N VAL A 35 6.50 -9.51 -3.17
CA VAL A 35 7.95 -9.27 -3.30
C VAL A 35 8.41 -9.06 -1.87
N LEU A 36 9.29 -9.91 -1.35
CA LEU A 36 10.06 -9.52 -0.15
C LEU A 36 10.86 -8.31 -0.58
N ASP A 37 10.33 -7.11 -0.33
CA ASP A 37 11.07 -5.89 -0.55
C ASP A 37 12.18 -5.92 0.49
N GLU A 38 13.36 -6.45 0.13
CA GLU A 38 14.56 -6.42 0.99
C GLU A 38 14.83 -5.00 1.52
N HIS A 39 14.32 -4.01 0.80
CA HIS A 39 14.37 -2.61 1.17
C HIS A 39 13.44 -2.24 2.34
N GLU A 40 12.34 -2.96 2.58
CA GLU A 40 11.49 -2.79 3.77
C GLU A 40 12.16 -3.39 5.01
N ASP A 41 12.68 -4.62 4.94
CA ASP A 41 13.38 -5.26 6.07
C ASP A 41 14.60 -4.42 6.53
N PHE A 42 15.36 -3.87 5.58
CA PHE A 42 16.47 -2.98 5.91
C PHE A 42 16.02 -1.68 6.60
N LYS A 43 14.90 -1.09 6.14
CA LYS A 43 14.34 0.13 6.77
C LYS A 43 13.86 -0.17 8.20
N GLU A 44 13.29 -1.34 8.44
CA GLU A 44 12.87 -1.78 9.77
C GLU A 44 14.07 -1.97 10.71
N GLU A 45 15.13 -2.63 10.26
CA GLU A 45 16.34 -2.84 11.07
C GLU A 45 17.05 -1.51 11.39
N ILE A 46 17.16 -0.59 10.42
CA ILE A 46 17.73 0.74 10.67
C ILE A 46 16.85 1.55 11.63
N LYS A 47 15.53 1.45 11.53
CA LYS A 47 14.61 2.12 12.46
C LYS A 47 14.79 1.59 13.88
N ARG A 48 14.89 0.27 14.05
CA ARG A 48 15.16 -0.39 15.33
C ARG A 48 16.47 0.09 15.96
N LEU A 49 17.56 0.16 15.19
CA LEU A 49 18.84 0.69 15.67
C LEU A 49 18.78 2.18 16.04
N ARG A 50 18.00 2.99 15.31
CA ARG A 50 17.81 4.42 15.64
C ARG A 50 17.05 4.62 16.93
N GLU A 51 16.07 3.76 17.22
CA GLU A 51 15.32 3.76 18.48
C GLU A 51 16.22 3.43 19.67
N LEU A 52 17.06 2.38 19.57
CA LEU A 52 18.05 2.04 20.60
C LEU A 52 19.06 3.17 20.86
N ARG A 53 19.42 3.92 19.83
CA ARG A 53 20.32 5.09 19.93
C ARG A 53 19.62 6.35 20.47
N GLY A 54 18.35 6.29 20.86
CA GLY A 54 17.56 7.43 21.32
C GLY A 54 17.26 8.47 20.24
N LYS A 55 17.51 8.14 18.96
CA LYS A 55 17.23 8.96 17.78
C LYS A 55 15.95 8.52 17.08
N GLY A 56 15.04 7.89 17.85
CA GLY A 56 13.71 7.51 17.39
C GLY A 56 12.87 8.74 17.00
N LYS A 57 11.76 8.49 16.30
CA LYS A 57 10.85 9.57 15.92
C LYS A 57 10.25 10.17 17.19
N PRO A 58 10.36 11.50 17.41
CA PRO A 58 9.76 12.12 18.58
C PRO A 58 8.24 11.95 18.55
N LYS A 59 7.59 11.94 19.71
CA LYS A 59 6.12 11.94 19.74
C LYS A 59 5.61 13.21 19.08
N LYS A 60 4.45 13.09 18.44
CA LYS A 60 3.80 14.21 17.76
C LYS A 60 3.58 15.33 18.77
N GLY A 61 4.13 16.52 18.50
CA GLY A 61 4.05 17.67 19.40
C GLY A 61 5.25 17.85 20.36
N GLU A 62 6.22 16.93 20.39
CA GLU A 62 7.44 17.05 21.21
C GLU A 62 8.67 17.47 20.40
N GLY A 63 8.46 17.87 19.14
CA GLY A 63 9.52 18.34 18.25
C GLY A 63 10.22 19.57 18.83
N LYS A 64 11.49 19.77 18.47
CA LYS A 64 12.28 20.93 18.95
C LYS A 64 11.62 22.28 18.68
N ARG A 65 10.77 22.36 17.65
CA ARG A 65 10.02 23.57 17.26
C ARG A 65 8.73 23.80 18.06
N SER A 66 8.13 22.76 18.65
CA SER A 66 6.88 22.91 19.42
C SER A 66 7.10 23.24 20.90
N LYS A 67 8.36 23.21 21.36
CA LYS A 67 8.77 23.67 22.70
C LYS A 67 9.11 25.16 22.75
N LYS A 68 9.02 25.86 21.62
CA LYS A 68 9.39 27.27 21.47
C LYS A 68 8.15 28.16 21.55
#